data_AF-H6LFQ5-F1
#
_entry.id   AF-H6LFQ5-F1
#
_cell.length_a   1.000
_cell.length_b   1.000
_cell.length_c   1.000
_cell.angle_alpha   90.00
_cell.angle_beta   90.00
_cell.angle_gamma   90.00
#
_symmetry.space_group_name_H-M   'P 1'
#
loop_
_entity.id
_entity.type
_entity.pdbx_description
1 polymer ?
#
loop_
_entity_poly.entity_id
_entity_poly.type
_entity_poly.pdbx_seq_one_letter_code
_entity_poly.pdbx_strand_id
1 'polypeptide(L)' 'MSIEFKIDEEKHIKVLDALLGDADLMMALNAAEDFEAGYQLVAERVPGLSLEEFAGSMELLRQVIMAQAEKGQVQ' A
#
# COMPACT_ATOMS: atom_id res chain seq x y z
N MET A 1 -24.47 -5.90 -8.98
CA MET A 1 -24.15 -6.08 -7.54
C MET A 1 -23.04 -5.09 -7.22
N SER A 2 -23.33 -4.09 -6.41
CA SER A 2 -22.30 -3.18 -5.91
C SER A 2 -21.68 -3.85 -4.69
N ILE A 3 -20.43 -4.30 -4.81
CA ILE A 3 -19.68 -4.80 -3.67
C ILE A 3 -19.35 -3.58 -2.82
N GLU A 4 -20.01 -3.45 -1.67
CA GLU A 4 -19.63 -2.46 -0.65
C GLU A 4 -18.31 -2.95 -0.02
N PHE A 5 -17.18 -2.52 -0.58
CA PHE A 5 -15.89 -2.61 0.08
C PHE A 5 -15.96 -1.74 1.34
N LYS A 6 -16.21 -2.34 2.51
CA LYS A 6 -15.92 -1.70 3.78
C LYS A 6 -14.40 -1.64 3.92
N ILE A 7 -13.82 -0.59 3.36
CA ILE A 7 -12.41 -0.25 3.55
C ILE A 7 -12.26 0.07 5.03
N ASP A 8 -11.54 -0.77 5.76
CA ASP A 8 -11.17 -0.51 7.15
C ASP A 8 -10.05 0.54 7.13
N GLU A 9 -10.45 1.81 7.00
CA GLU A 9 -9.55 2.93 6.74
C GLU A 9 -8.39 3.00 7.75
N GLU A 10 -8.64 2.67 9.02
CA GLU A 10 -7.62 2.65 10.07
C GLU A 10 -6.50 1.63 9.79
N LYS A 11 -6.82 0.47 9.23
CA LYS A 11 -5.80 -0.53 8.86
C LYS A 11 -5.03 -0.14 7.61
N HIS A 12 -5.71 0.42 6.61
CA HIS A 12 -5.04 0.94 5.42
C HIS A 12 -4.08 2.09 5.77
N ILE A 13 -4.47 2.96 6.71
CA ILE A 13 -3.58 4.00 7.24
C ILE A 13 -2.36 3.37 7.92
N LYS A 14 -2.51 2.31 8.71
CA LYS A 14 -1.36 1.63 9.33
C LYS A 14 -0.39 1.01 8.32
N VAL A 15 -0.91 0.45 7.24
CA VAL A 15 -0.07 -0.08 6.14
C VAL A 15 0.68 1.05 5.45
N LEU A 16 -0.02 2.13 5.11
CA LEU A 16 0.59 3.30 4.46
C LEU A 16 1.58 4.01 5.39
N ASP A 17 1.30 4.09 6.69
CA ASP A 17 2.20 4.67 7.70
C ASP A 17 3.46 3.81 7.88
N ALA A 18 3.33 2.49 7.93
CA ALA A 18 4.47 1.58 7.98
C ALA A 18 5.35 1.70 6.73
N LEU A 19 4.74 1.86 5.55
CA LEU A 19 5.46 2.06 4.29
C LEU A 19 6.12 3.43 4.20
N LEU A 20 5.38 4.51 4.43
CA LEU A 20 5.90 5.87 4.32
C LEU A 20 6.85 6.23 5.46
N GLY A 21 6.70 5.60 6.62
CA GLY A 21 7.56 5.77 7.80
C GLY A 21 8.84 4.95 7.78
N ASP A 22 8.96 3.94 6.92
CA ASP A 22 10.14 3.09 6.79
C ASP A 22 10.66 3.08 5.34
N ALA A 23 11.68 3.89 5.10
CA ALA A 23 12.32 4.02 3.80
C ALA A 23 12.96 2.70 3.31
N ASP A 24 13.47 1.88 4.23
CA ASP A 24 14.04 0.57 3.89
C ASP A 24 12.93 -0.40 3.47
N LEU A 25 11.76 -0.35 4.12
CA LEU A 25 10.59 -1.13 3.73
C LEU A 25 10.07 -0.72 2.35
N MET A 26 10.04 0.58 2.04
CA MET A 26 9.66 1.05 0.70
C MET A 26 10.65 0.64 -0.37
N MET A 27 11.96 0.68 -0.08
CA MET A 27 12.97 0.16 -1.01
C MET A 27 12.84 -1.35 -1.22
N ALA A 28 12.63 -2.11 -0.15
CA ALA A 28 12.45 -3.55 -0.20
C ALA A 28 11.17 -3.91 -0.97
N LEU A 29 10.07 -3.19 -0.75
CA LEU A 29 8.82 -3.36 -1.47
C LEU A 29 8.98 -3.08 -2.97
N ASN A 30 9.72 -2.01 -3.33
CA ASN A 30 10.01 -1.69 -4.73
C ASN A 30 10.99 -2.70 -5.38
N ALA A 31 11.80 -3.39 -4.60
CA ALA A 31 12.70 -4.44 -5.05
C ALA A 31 12.09 -5.85 -5.01
N ALA A 32 10.86 -5.99 -4.51
CA ALA A 32 10.17 -7.27 -4.44
C ALA A 32 9.93 -7.83 -5.85
N GLU A 33 10.21 -9.12 -6.03
CA GLU A 33 10.09 -9.80 -7.34
C GLU A 33 8.62 -9.96 -7.77
N ASP A 34 7.74 -10.13 -6.79
CA ASP A 34 6.32 -10.39 -6.99
C ASP A 34 5.45 -9.83 -5.85
N PHE A 35 4.14 -9.87 -6.06
CA PHE A 35 3.15 -9.33 -5.13
C PHE A 35 3.15 -10.04 -3.77
N GLU A 36 3.41 -11.35 -3.75
CA GLU A 36 3.42 -12.14 -2.51
C GLU A 36 4.66 -11.82 -1.68
N ALA A 37 5.82 -11.67 -2.32
CA ALA A 37 7.04 -11.19 -1.67
C ALA A 37 6.85 -9.80 -1.05
N GLY A 38 6.19 -8.89 -1.78
CA GLY A 38 5.83 -7.57 -1.26
C GLY A 38 4.89 -7.63 -0.05
N TYR A 39 3.88 -8.49 -0.11
CA TYR A 39 2.97 -8.73 1.01
C TYR A 39 3.70 -9.25 2.25
N GLN A 40 4.59 -10.22 2.12
CA GLN A 40 5.33 -10.79 3.26
C GLN A 40 6.15 -9.72 3.99
N LEU A 41 6.85 -8.85 3.24
CA LEU A 41 7.65 -7.76 3.83
C LEU A 41 6.81 -6.81 4.68
N VAL A 42 5.61 -6.47 4.21
CA VAL A 42 4.71 -5.57 4.94
C VAL A 42 4.01 -6.30 6.09
N ALA A 43 3.65 -7.57 5.91
CA ALA A 43 3.04 -8.39 6.95
C ALA A 43 3.96 -8.62 8.17
N GLU A 44 5.28 -8.63 7.98
CA GLU A 44 6.25 -8.66 9.08
C GLU A 44 6.18 -7.41 9.97
N ARG A 45 5.80 -6.26 9.39
CA ARG A 45 5.69 -4.97 10.11
C ARG A 45 4.28 -4.67 10.58
N VAL A 46 3.27 -5.20 9.89
CA VAL A 46 1.85 -5.03 10.18
C VAL A 46 1.25 -6.40 10.50
N PRO A 47 1.42 -6.91 11.73
CA PRO A 47 0.90 -8.21 12.11
C PRO A 47 -0.63 -8.23 12.03
N GLY A 48 -1.17 -9.27 11.38
CA GLY A 48 -2.61 -9.42 11.15
C GLY A 48 -3.12 -8.73 9.89
N LEU A 49 -2.23 -8.19 9.04
CA LEU A 49 -2.56 -7.75 7.69
C LEU A 49 -2.98 -8.94 6.84
N SER A 50 -4.12 -8.84 6.17
CA SER A 50 -4.56 -9.82 5.16
C SER A 50 -4.13 -9.41 3.76
N LEU A 51 -4.11 -10.39 2.84
CA LEU A 51 -3.82 -10.16 1.42
C LEU A 51 -4.79 -9.14 0.78
N GLU A 52 -6.07 -9.18 1.16
CA GLU A 52 -7.09 -8.26 0.63
C GLU A 52 -6.82 -6.82 1.08
N GLU A 53 -6.49 -6.63 2.35
CA GLU A 53 -6.14 -5.31 2.91
C GLU A 53 -4.83 -4.77 2.30
N PHE A 54 -3.84 -5.64 2.09
CA PHE A 54 -2.61 -5.26 1.39
C PHE A 54 -2.89 -4.84 -0.06
N ALA A 55 -3.65 -5.63 -0.82
CA ALA A 55 -4.04 -5.29 -2.19
C ALA A 55 -4.79 -3.95 -2.26
N GLY A 56 -5.76 -3.73 -1.36
CA GLY A 56 -6.47 -2.46 -1.28
C GLY A 56 -5.56 -1.28 -0.92
N SER A 57 -4.58 -1.49 -0.05
CA SER A 57 -3.60 -0.45 0.31
C SER A 57 -2.67 -0.11 -0.86
N MET A 58 -2.26 -1.10 -1.64
CA MET A 58 -1.41 -0.90 -2.83
C MET A 58 -2.16 -0.19 -3.96
N GLU A 59 -3.45 -0.50 -4.15
CA GLU A 59 -4.29 0.22 -5.10
C GLU A 59 -4.48 1.68 -4.67
N LEU A 60 -4.72 1.96 -3.39
CA LEU A 60 -4.80 3.32 -2.85
C LEU A 60 -3.46 4.07 -3.02
N LEU A 61 -2.34 3.43 -2.70
CA LEU A 61 -1.01 4.00 -2.89
C LEU A 61 -0.78 4.35 -4.37
N ARG A 62 -1.13 3.45 -5.29
CA ARG A 62 -1.05 3.68 -6.73
C ARG A 62 -1.92 4.86 -7.16
N GLN A 63 -3.16 4.94 -6.69
CA GLN A 63 -4.06 6.06 -6.99
C GLN A 63 -3.51 7.38 -6.48
N VAL A 64 -2.93 7.41 -5.28
CA VAL A 64 -2.28 8.60 -4.73
C VAL A 64 -1.07 9.00 -5.58
N ILE A 65 -0.21 8.05 -5.95
CA ILE A 65 0.96 8.32 -6.82
C ILE A 65 0.50 8.84 -8.18
N MET A 66 -0.54 8.25 -8.78
CA MET A 66 -1.10 8.71 -10.05
C MET A 66 -1.68 10.12 -9.95
N ALA A 67 -2.46 10.40 -8.91
CA ALA A 67 -3.03 11.72 -8.66
C ALA A 67 -1.94 12.78 -8.40
N GLN A 68 -0.83 12.40 -7.74
CA GLN A 68 0.33 13.26 -7.55
C GLN A 68 1.14 13.45 -8.83
N ALA A 69 1.26 12.43 -9.68
CA ALA A 69 1.89 12.54 -11.01
C ALA A 69 1.08 13.43 -11.95
N GLU A 70 -0.26 13.37 -11.90
CA GLU A 70 -1.15 14.29 -12.62
C GLU A 70 -1.03 15.73 -12.08
N LYS A 71 -0.84 15.89 -10.76
CA LYS A 71 -0.48 17.19 -10.17
C LYS A 71 0.98 17.60 -10.39
N GLY A 72 1.82 16.71 -10.91
CA GLY A 72 3.25 16.89 -11.16
C GLY A 72 3.58 17.45 -12.55
N GLN A 73 2.60 17.63 -13.43
CA GLN A 73 2.72 18.58 -14.55
C GLN A 73 2.48 20.02 -14.05
N VAL A 74 3.23 20.46 -13.03
CA VAL A 74 3.43 21.89 -12.80
C VAL A 74 4.68 22.26 -13.59
N GLN A 75 4.46 22.86 -14.77
CA GLN A 75 5.46 23.70 -15.43
C GLN A 75 5.73 24.94 -14.58
#